data_AF-A0A6J7HFT9-F1
#
_entry.id   AF-A0A6J7HFT9-F1
#
_cell.length_a   1.000
_cell.length_b   1.000
_cell.length_c   1.000
_cell.angle_alpha   90.00
_cell.angle_beta   90.00
_cell.angle_gamma   90.00
#
_symmetry.space_group_name_H-M   'P 1'
#
loop_
_entity.id
_entity.type
_entity.pdbx_description
1 polymer ?
#
loop_
_entity_poly.entity_id
_entity_poly.type
_entity_poly.pdbx_seq_one_letter_code
_entity_poly.pdbx_strand_id
1 'polypeptide(L)'
;MAAPAPTYDLMLLLDSKTDEDVRTKIRTDVRSAIESQGTLVGDQAYGRRTLSYEIADEGEAEYDLLQFTGPNELLEHLNRTLRITDGVRRFRIIKVRPGTPAAPDLRQAVTAAAAEAAPAHDADDASDQD
;
A
#
# COMPACT_ATOMS: atom_id res chain seq x y z
N MET A 1 8.16 -32.25 -10.33
CA MET A 1 7.03 -31.30 -10.28
C MET A 1 7.56 -29.93 -10.62
N ALA A 2 6.88 -29.18 -11.50
CA ALA A 2 7.24 -27.79 -11.76
C ALA A 2 6.97 -26.95 -10.50
N ALA A 3 7.90 -26.06 -10.14
CA ALA A 3 7.68 -25.14 -9.03
C ALA A 3 6.50 -24.21 -9.35
N PRO A 4 5.67 -23.85 -8.36
CA PRO A 4 4.57 -22.90 -8.58
C PRO A 4 5.12 -21.56 -9.11
N ALA A 5 4.34 -20.89 -9.96
CA ALA A 5 4.71 -19.59 -10.48
C ALA A 5 5.00 -18.62 -9.31
N PRO A 6 6.11 -17.86 -9.37
CA PRO A 6 6.46 -16.96 -8.28
C PRO A 6 5.42 -15.84 -8.13
N THR A 7 5.03 -15.58 -6.90
CA THR A 7 4.19 -14.43 -6.53
C THR A 7 5.07 -13.24 -6.16
N TYR A 8 4.63 -12.06 -6.52
CA TYR A 8 5.29 -10.80 -6.26
C TYR A 8 4.34 -9.84 -5.55
N ASP A 9 4.89 -9.07 -4.62
CA ASP A 9 4.23 -7.95 -3.97
C ASP A 9 4.82 -6.65 -4.54
N LEU A 10 3.96 -5.80 -5.09
CA LEU A 10 4.27 -4.43 -5.50
C LEU A 10 3.71 -3.47 -4.46
N MET A 11 4.61 -2.88 -3.66
CA MET A 11 4.31 -1.74 -2.81
C MET A 11 4.50 -0.46 -3.60
N LEU A 12 3.46 0.38 -3.64
CA LEU A 12 3.44 1.66 -4.32
C LEU A 12 3.19 2.78 -3.31
N LEU A 13 4.06 3.80 -3.32
CA LEU A 13 3.90 5.04 -2.57
C LEU A 13 3.68 6.16 -3.57
N LEU A 14 2.45 6.65 -3.61
CA LEU A 14 2.03 7.78 -4.42
C LEU A 14 2.14 9.07 -3.61
N ASP A 15 2.48 10.15 -4.30
CA ASP A 15 2.51 11.49 -3.73
C ASP A 15 1.11 11.94 -3.34
N SER A 16 0.88 12.23 -2.06
CA SER A 16 -0.41 12.70 -1.55
C SER A 16 -0.81 14.10 -2.03
N LYS A 17 0.11 14.90 -2.56
CA LYS A 17 -0.16 16.22 -3.15
C LYS A 17 -0.55 16.16 -4.62
N THR A 18 -0.32 15.02 -5.28
CA THR A 18 -0.78 14.82 -6.65
C THR A 18 -2.30 14.66 -6.69
N ASP A 19 -2.93 15.16 -7.75
CA ASP A 19 -4.37 15.08 -7.96
C ASP A 19 -4.88 13.63 -7.86
N GLU A 20 -6.07 13.46 -7.29
CA GLU A 20 -6.70 12.16 -7.10
C GLU A 20 -6.94 11.43 -8.43
N ASP A 21 -7.31 12.16 -9.49
CA ASP A 21 -7.47 11.62 -10.84
C ASP A 21 -6.16 11.02 -11.38
N VAL A 22 -5.04 11.70 -11.14
CA VAL A 22 -3.72 11.23 -11.58
C VAL A 22 -3.31 9.98 -10.79
N ARG A 23 -3.53 9.97 -9.47
CA ARG A 23 -3.25 8.79 -8.62
C ARG A 23 -4.09 7.58 -9.04
N THR A 24 -5.37 7.79 -9.29
CA THR A 24 -6.30 6.75 -9.75
C THR A 24 -5.90 6.21 -11.12
N LYS A 25 -5.47 7.10 -12.03
CA LYS A 25 -4.93 6.70 -13.33
C LYS A 25 -3.69 5.83 -13.18
N ILE A 26 -2.72 6.22 -12.35
CA ILE A 26 -1.52 5.42 -12.09
C ILE A 26 -1.89 4.03 -11.58
N ARG A 27 -2.80 3.93 -10.61
CA ARG A 27 -3.27 2.63 -10.08
C ARG A 27 -3.90 1.76 -11.18
N THR A 28 -4.72 2.37 -12.02
CA THR A 28 -5.40 1.68 -13.14
C THR A 28 -4.40 1.21 -14.20
N ASP A 29 -3.43 2.05 -14.56
CA ASP A 29 -2.39 1.73 -15.54
C ASP A 29 -1.49 0.59 -15.05
N VAL A 30 -1.10 0.60 -13.77
CA VAL A 30 -0.33 -0.47 -13.14
C VAL A 30 -1.10 -1.78 -13.13
N ARG A 31 -2.38 -1.75 -12.76
CA ARG A 31 -3.26 -2.92 -12.79
C ARG A 31 -3.37 -3.50 -14.20
N SER A 32 -3.64 -2.65 -15.19
CA SER A 32 -3.74 -3.04 -16.58
C SER A 32 -2.43 -3.65 -17.11
N ALA A 33 -1.28 -3.07 -16.74
CA ALA A 33 0.02 -3.62 -17.09
C ALA A 33 0.23 -5.03 -16.51
N ILE A 34 -0.17 -5.26 -15.25
CA ILE A 34 -0.11 -6.58 -14.61
C ILE A 34 -1.05 -7.57 -15.32
N GLU A 35 -2.30 -7.19 -15.56
CA GLU A 35 -3.31 -8.06 -16.17
C GLU A 35 -2.97 -8.39 -17.64
N SER A 36 -2.18 -7.57 -18.33
CA SER A 36 -1.77 -7.81 -19.72
C SER A 36 -0.78 -8.96 -19.90
N GLN A 37 0.07 -9.22 -18.91
CA GLN A 37 1.20 -10.17 -19.02
C GLN A 37 1.29 -11.14 -17.83
N GLY A 38 0.41 -11.01 -16.85
CA GLY A 38 0.42 -11.77 -15.61
C GLY A 38 -0.99 -11.98 -15.06
N THR A 39 -1.08 -12.23 -13.76
CA THR A 39 -2.35 -12.44 -13.07
C THR A 39 -2.34 -11.66 -11.76
N LEU A 40 -3.30 -10.77 -11.60
CA LEU A 40 -3.53 -10.06 -10.35
C LEU A 40 -4.13 -11.03 -9.32
N VAL A 41 -3.48 -11.13 -8.16
CA VAL A 41 -3.88 -12.00 -7.04
C VAL A 41 -4.65 -11.20 -5.99
N GLY A 42 -4.25 -9.96 -5.74
CA GLY A 42 -4.89 -9.09 -4.77
C GLY A 42 -4.53 -7.62 -4.97
N ASP A 43 -5.45 -6.74 -4.55
CA ASP A 43 -5.32 -5.29 -4.62
C ASP A 43 -5.81 -4.73 -3.29
N GLN A 44 -4.94 -4.00 -2.59
CA GLN A 44 -5.22 -3.42 -1.29
C GLN A 44 -4.81 -1.95 -1.30
N ALA A 45 -5.81 -1.07 -1.32
CA ALA A 45 -5.63 0.36 -1.14
C ALA A 45 -5.54 0.68 0.36
N TYR A 46 -4.34 1.00 0.84
CA TYR A 46 -4.10 1.37 2.25
C TYR A 46 -4.34 2.85 2.52
N GLY A 47 -4.47 3.67 1.48
CA GLY A 47 -4.79 5.09 1.61
C GLY A 47 -3.62 5.91 2.14
N ARG A 48 -3.93 7.12 2.60
CA ARG A 48 -2.93 8.09 3.07
C ARG A 48 -2.36 7.71 4.44
N ARG A 49 -1.04 7.74 4.57
CA ARG A 49 -0.32 7.45 5.81
C ARG A 49 0.85 8.39 6.03
N THR A 50 1.09 8.72 7.30
CA THR A 50 2.26 9.50 7.73
C THR A 50 3.53 8.67 7.60
N LEU A 51 4.55 9.26 7.01
CA LEU A 51 5.90 8.71 6.88
C LEU A 51 6.67 8.92 8.18
N SER A 52 7.53 7.98 8.55
CA SER A 52 8.38 8.13 9.74
C SER A 52 9.42 9.24 9.62
N TYR A 53 9.72 9.65 8.38
CA TYR A 53 10.58 10.76 8.03
C TYR A 53 10.13 11.30 6.67
N GLU A 54 10.41 12.58 6.42
CA GLU A 54 9.95 13.24 5.20
C GLU A 54 10.70 12.72 3.97
N ILE A 55 9.96 12.49 2.88
CA ILE A 55 10.52 12.12 1.59
C ILE A 55 10.21 13.26 0.63
N ALA A 56 11.26 13.95 0.15
CA ALA A 56 11.11 15.13 -0.71
C ALA A 56 10.17 16.19 -0.10
N ASP A 57 10.40 16.51 1.19
CA ASP A 57 9.64 17.49 1.98
C ASP A 57 8.15 17.12 2.22
N GLU A 58 7.78 15.86 1.96
CA GLU A 58 6.46 15.32 2.27
C GLU A 58 6.51 14.36 3.45
N GLY A 59 5.69 14.62 4.47
CA GLY A 59 5.49 13.74 5.62
C GLY A 59 4.38 12.71 5.41
N GLU A 60 3.68 12.72 4.28
CA GLU A 60 2.56 11.81 3.97
C GLU A 60 2.70 11.21 2.57
N ALA A 61 2.15 10.01 2.38
CA ALA A 61 2.03 9.36 1.08
C ALA A 61 0.78 8.47 1.04
N GLU A 62 0.26 8.21 -0.16
CA GLU A 62 -0.78 7.21 -0.37
C GLU A 62 -0.14 5.85 -0.68
N TYR A 63 -0.53 4.83 0.07
CA TYR A 63 0.03 3.48 0.00
C TYR A 63 -0.94 2.53 -0.69
N ASP A 64 -0.43 1.80 -1.67
CA ASP A 64 -1.13 0.69 -2.33
C ASP A 64 -0.25 -0.56 -2.36
N LEU A 65 -0.89 -1.72 -2.16
CA LEU A 65 -0.27 -3.02 -2.33
C LEU A 65 -1.00 -3.82 -3.41
N LEU A 66 -0.26 -4.20 -4.45
CA LEU A 66 -0.73 -5.11 -5.48
C LEU A 66 0.06 -6.41 -5.40
N GLN A 67 -0.65 -7.53 -5.30
CA GLN A 67 -0.06 -8.86 -5.37
C GLN A 67 -0.37 -9.49 -6.72
N PHE A 68 0.64 -10.06 -7.38
CA PHE A 68 0.47 -10.63 -8.70
C PHE A 68 1.46 -11.75 -8.98
N THR A 69 1.19 -12.53 -10.01
CA THR A 69 2.13 -13.51 -10.60
C THR A 69 2.40 -13.11 -12.04
N GLY A 70 3.61 -13.40 -12.53
CA GLY A 70 3.98 -13.04 -13.90
C GLY A 70 5.41 -13.37 -14.27
N PRO A 71 5.76 -13.18 -15.56
CA PRO A 71 7.09 -13.44 -16.08
C PRO A 71 8.06 -12.29 -15.73
N ASN A 72 9.35 -12.44 -16.01
CA ASN A 72 10.36 -11.43 -15.64
C ASN A 72 10.21 -10.14 -16.48
N GLU A 73 9.79 -10.29 -17.74
CA GLU A 73 9.51 -9.20 -18.67
C GLU A 73 8.49 -8.21 -18.09
N LEU A 74 7.49 -8.69 -17.37
CA LEU A 74 6.53 -7.85 -16.65
C LEU A 74 7.22 -7.03 -15.54
N LEU A 75 8.15 -7.65 -14.79
CA LEU A 75 8.89 -6.95 -13.73
C LEU A 75 9.76 -5.85 -14.29
N GLU A 76 10.46 -6.10 -15.40
CA GLU A 76 11.30 -5.12 -16.08
C GLU A 76 10.47 -3.95 -16.61
N HIS A 77 9.30 -4.26 -17.20
CA HIS A 77 8.36 -3.27 -17.68
C HIS A 77 7.85 -2.38 -16.54
N LEU A 78 7.35 -2.97 -15.45
CA LEU A 78 6.87 -2.24 -14.28
C LEU A 78 7.97 -1.37 -13.66
N ASN A 79 9.18 -1.92 -13.51
CA ASN A 79 10.32 -1.18 -12.95
C ASN A 79 10.69 0.04 -13.81
N ARG A 80 10.67 -0.09 -15.13
CA ARG A 80 10.97 1.03 -16.04
C ARG A 80 9.87 2.09 -16.00
N THR A 81 8.61 1.68 -16.10
CA THR A 81 7.45 2.58 -16.13
C THR A 81 7.31 3.34 -14.81
N LEU A 82 7.25 2.63 -13.68
CA LEU A 82 7.06 3.26 -12.36
C LEU A 82 8.18 4.21 -11.97
N ARG A 83 9.39 4.02 -12.51
CA ARG A 83 10.53 4.91 -12.25
C ARG A 83 10.43 6.25 -12.97
N ILE A 84 9.71 6.32 -14.09
CA ILE A 84 9.53 7.54 -14.88
C ILE A 84 8.16 8.19 -14.67
N THR A 85 7.23 7.49 -14.03
CA THR A 85 5.90 8.00 -13.74
C THR A 85 5.96 9.08 -12.66
N ASP A 86 5.65 10.32 -13.04
CA ASP A 86 5.44 11.41 -12.10
C ASP A 86 4.28 11.08 -11.15
N GLY A 87 4.45 11.41 -9.86
CA GLY A 87 3.50 11.06 -8.80
C GLY A 87 3.81 9.74 -8.09
N VAL A 88 4.75 8.92 -8.59
CA VAL A 88 5.28 7.76 -7.85
C VAL A 88 6.52 8.19 -7.06
N ARG A 89 6.39 8.27 -5.73
CA ARG A 89 7.53 8.63 -4.86
C ARG A 89 8.45 7.45 -4.59
N ARG A 90 7.87 6.27 -4.41
CA ARG A 90 8.63 5.03 -4.20
C ARG A 90 7.83 3.83 -4.65
N PHE A 91 8.52 2.83 -5.16
CA PHE A 91 7.95 1.51 -5.35
C PHE A 91 8.94 0.42 -4.93
N ARG A 92 8.42 -0.75 -4.58
CA ARG A 92 9.22 -1.95 -4.33
C ARG A 92 8.48 -3.17 -4.87
N ILE A 93 9.20 -3.97 -5.65
CA ILE A 93 8.74 -5.29 -6.10
C ILE A 93 9.49 -6.33 -5.27
N ILE A 94 8.76 -7.18 -4.56
CA ILE A 94 9.30 -8.17 -3.63
C ILE A 94 8.81 -9.55 -4.06
N LYS A 95 9.73 -10.51 -4.23
CA LYS A 95 9.37 -11.89 -4.47
C LYS A 95 8.89 -12.55 -3.18
N VAL A 96 7.65 -13.00 -3.16
CA VAL A 96 7.03 -13.64 -2.00
C VAL A 96 7.56 -15.07 -1.86
N ARG A 97 7.89 -15.46 -0.62
CA ARG A 97 8.31 -16.84 -0.33
C ARG A 97 7.09 -17.76 -0.31
N PRO A 98 7.19 -18.98 -0.87
CA PRO A 98 6.13 -19.97 -0.75
C PRO A 98 5.73 -20.21 0.72
N GLY A 99 4.42 -20.27 1.01
CA GLY A 99 3.90 -20.44 2.36
C GLY A 99 3.77 -19.17 3.20
N THR A 100 4.06 -17.99 2.64
CA THR A 100 3.75 -16.71 3.30
C THR A 100 2.22 -16.52 3.37
N PRO A 101 1.65 -16.13 4.52
CA PRO A 101 0.22 -15.86 4.63
C PRO A 101 -0.20 -14.69 3.72
N ALA A 102 -1.49 -14.61 3.39
CA ALA A 102 -2.03 -13.50 2.62
C ALA A 102 -1.72 -12.16 3.30
N ALA A 103 -1.44 -11.13 2.50
CA ALA A 103 -1.08 -9.82 3.01
C ALA A 103 -2.23 -9.25 3.87
N PRO A 104 -1.95 -8.78 5.10
CA PRO A 104 -2.97 -8.30 6.02
C PRO A 104 -3.66 -7.05 5.47
N ASP A 105 -4.98 -6.95 5.65
CA ASP A 105 -5.72 -5.74 5.31
C ASP A 105 -5.39 -4.63 6.33
N LEU A 106 -4.40 -3.81 6.00
CA LEU A 106 -3.91 -2.76 6.89
C LEU A 106 -4.95 -1.66 7.16
N ARG A 107 -6.08 -1.60 6.43
CA ARG A 107 -7.20 -0.72 6.78
C ARG A 107 -7.80 -1.10 8.13
N GLN A 108 -7.88 -2.39 8.44
CA GLN A 108 -8.38 -2.87 9.73
C GLN A 108 -7.43 -2.54 10.88
N ALA A 109 -6.11 -2.53 10.62
CA ALA A 109 -5.12 -2.17 11.62
C ALA A 109 -5.25 -0.70 12.07
N VAL A 110 -5.63 0.21 11.15
CA VAL A 110 -5.92 1.61 11.50
C VAL A 110 -7.21 1.73 12.32
N THR A 111 -8.26 0.96 11.99
CA THR A 111 -9.50 0.95 12.78
C THR A 111 -9.28 0.40 14.19
N ALA A 112 -8.47 -0.65 14.33
CA ALA A 112 -8.13 -1.24 15.62
C ALA A 112 -7.23 -0.32 16.46
N ALA A 113 -6.21 0.31 15.86
CA ALA A 113 -5.36 1.27 16.56
C ALA A 113 -6.10 2.55 16.97
N ALA A 114 -7.04 3.03 16.15
CA ALA A 114 -7.89 4.17 16.50
C ALA A 114 -8.90 3.83 17.61
N ALA A 115 -9.38 2.58 17.68
CA ALA A 115 -10.25 2.11 18.76
C ALA A 115 -9.50 1.92 20.09
N GLU A 116 -8.22 1.54 20.05
CA GLU A 116 -7.37 1.39 21.23
C GLU A 116 -6.84 2.75 21.75
N ALA A 117 -6.81 3.78 20.91
CA ALA A 117 -6.33 5.13 21.25
C ALA A 117 -7.43 6.09 21.77
N ALA A 118 -8.64 5.62 22.05
CA ALA A 118 -9.64 6.42 22.75
C ALA A 118 -9.43 6.30 24.28
N PRO A 119 -8.85 7.30 24.97
CA PRO A 119 -8.84 7.28 26.42
C PRO A 119 -10.30 7.46 26.89
N ALA A 120 -10.74 6.55 27.77
CA ALA A 120 -11.88 6.79 28.62
C ALA A 120 -11.61 8.07 29.41
N HIS A 121 -12.27 9.16 29.04
CA HIS A 121 -12.20 10.40 29.80
C HIS A 121 -13.05 10.22 31.07
N ASP A 122 -12.39 10.50 32.19
CA ASP A 122 -12.75 10.32 33.59
C ASP A 122 -14.24 10.50 33.94
N ALA A 123 -14.80 9.49 34.60
CA ALA A 123 -15.91 9.63 35.51
C ALA A 123 -15.35 9.62 36.94
N ASP A 124 -14.86 10.76 37.43
CA ASP A 124 -14.69 11.01 38.86
C ASP A 124 -14.66 12.54 39.11
N ASP A 125 -15.85 13.16 39.12
CA ASP A 125 -16.08 14.43 39.83
C ASP A 125 -17.44 14.32 40.52
N ALA A 126 -17.45 13.55 41.61
CA ALA A 126 -18.55 13.55 42.55
C ALA A 126 -18.02 13.14 43.92
N SER A 127 -17.73 14.15 44.76
CA SER A 127 -17.97 14.21 46.22
C SER A 127 -16.78 14.86 46.95
N ASP A 128 -16.85 16.17 47.16
CA ASP A 128 -16.43 16.77 48.43
C ASP A 128 -17.49 17.81 48.79
N GLN A 129 -18.29 17.47 49.81
CA GLN A 129 -19.38 18.27 50.39
C GLN A 129 -18.80 19.33 51.34
N ASP A 130 -19.37 20.54 51.30
CA ASP A 130 -19.34 21.53 52.39
C ASP A 130 -20.50 21.25 53.36
#